data_AF-A0A158KI69-F1
#
_entry.id   AF-A0A158KI69-F1
#
_cell.length_a   1.000
_cell.length_b   1.000
_cell.length_c   1.000
_cell.angle_alpha   90.00
_cell.angle_beta   90.00
_cell.angle_gamma   90.00
#
_symmetry.space_group_name_H-M   'P 1'
#
loop_
_entity.id
_entity.type
_entity.pdbx_description
1 polymer ?
#
loop_
_entity_poly.entity_id
_entity_poly.type
_entity_poly.pdbx_seq_one_letter_code
_entity_poly.pdbx_strand_id
1 'polypeptide(L)'
;MRAKILPQSDAKRAANLFAQWAQLIYVLSANAKFRADARDSAVRCTVRLPNEEVLDVSASSAEAAALEMMSTLNSKVLDAHTETGWDAEYQKILDKGIEPTEAVMHSESQHRANETSRTKERQDTIGVSSKRALQVAVGELADLRGDSVAAIARELVADGFEEFERRSRDESPTKLLLSYELRLSALDGDDTVQWMVRLSRHLSIRLKLTAKEYGKSSSQLVAMCMVNSLSRQQRLARSAATETELVLARAAVAGVKGPKVRRLAVDIGIGNYAMLVSGILAGTIEPPPKLLDAISKNLDVSRVALKQVLCESFEESEVPAFKSEEGKPQVLLEPQKWEDAVRSLALTDAETARLMKFKD
;
A
#
# COMPACT_ATOMS: atom_id res chain seq x y z
N MET A 1 10.84 18.44 29.63
CA MET A 1 10.79 16.98 29.84
C MET A 1 11.56 16.37 28.69
N ARG A 2 12.80 15.94 28.93
CA ARG A 2 13.57 15.20 27.92
C ARG A 2 12.96 13.80 27.87
N ALA A 3 12.49 13.39 26.70
CA ALA A 3 12.07 12.01 26.47
C ALA A 3 13.25 11.10 26.84
N LYS A 4 13.08 10.24 27.85
CA LYS A 4 14.07 9.20 28.14
C LYS A 4 13.99 8.19 27.00
N ILE A 5 15.01 8.17 26.16
CA ILE A 5 15.14 7.17 25.10
C ILE A 5 15.25 5.81 25.78
N LEU A 6 14.33 4.90 25.45
CA LEU A 6 14.35 3.53 25.95
C LEU A 6 15.67 2.87 25.52
N PRO A 7 16.38 2.13 26.39
CA PRO A 7 17.57 1.38 26.00
C PRO A 7 17.27 0.50 24.78
N GLN A 8 18.22 0.42 23.84
CA GLN A 8 18.06 -0.33 22.59
C GLN A 8 17.72 -1.81 22.83
N SER A 9 18.20 -2.39 23.94
CA SER A 9 17.85 -3.75 24.39
C SER A 9 16.36 -3.91 24.69
N ASP A 10 15.76 -2.91 25.32
CA ASP A 10 14.38 -2.95 25.78
C ASP A 10 13.43 -2.74 24.61
N ALA A 11 13.79 -1.84 23.68
CA ALA A 11 13.08 -1.65 22.43
C ALA A 11 13.07 -2.93 21.58
N LYS A 12 14.22 -3.62 21.50
CA LYS A 12 14.33 -4.90 20.78
C LYS A 12 13.51 -6.01 21.46
N ARG A 13 13.50 -6.06 22.80
CA ARG A 13 12.68 -7.03 23.55
C ARG A 13 11.19 -6.79 23.35
N ALA A 14 10.75 -5.53 23.39
CA ALA A 14 9.35 -5.16 23.15
C ALA A 14 8.91 -5.48 21.71
N ALA A 15 9.75 -5.19 20.72
CA ALA A 15 9.47 -5.53 19.32
C ALA A 15 9.35 -7.04 19.11
N ASN A 16 10.24 -7.83 19.73
CA ASN A 16 10.17 -9.29 19.68
C ASN A 16 8.90 -9.84 20.34
N LEU A 17 8.51 -9.31 21.49
CA LEU A 17 7.28 -9.70 22.18
C LEU A 17 6.04 -9.43 21.30
N PHE A 18 5.99 -8.27 20.67
CA PHE A 18 4.91 -7.91 19.76
C PHE A 18 4.82 -8.84 18.55
N ALA A 19 5.97 -9.17 17.95
CA ALA A 19 6.04 -10.11 16.83
C ALA A 19 5.58 -11.53 17.23
N GLN A 20 5.99 -12.02 18.39
CA GLN A 20 5.60 -13.32 18.92
C GLN A 20 4.10 -13.37 19.25
N TRP A 21 3.56 -12.32 19.89
CA TRP A 21 2.14 -12.19 20.15
C TRP A 21 1.32 -12.23 18.85
N ALA A 22 1.72 -11.45 17.84
CA ALA A 22 1.04 -11.44 16.55
C ALA A 22 1.05 -12.81 15.86
N GLN A 23 2.17 -13.54 15.94
CA GLN A 23 2.28 -14.90 15.40
C GLN A 23 1.34 -15.88 16.13
N LEU A 24 1.25 -15.83 17.46
CA LEU A 24 0.37 -16.70 18.22
C LEU A 24 -1.11 -16.44 17.91
N ILE A 25 -1.52 -15.17 17.83
CA ILE A 25 -2.88 -14.80 17.45
C ILE A 25 -3.21 -15.31 16.05
N TYR A 26 -2.29 -15.16 15.09
CA TYR A 26 -2.47 -15.67 13.73
C TYR A 26 -2.66 -17.20 13.71
N VAL A 27 -1.77 -17.97 14.34
CA VAL A 27 -1.86 -19.45 14.32
C VAL A 27 -3.12 -19.96 15.02
N LEU A 28 -3.50 -19.35 16.13
CA LEU A 28 -4.67 -19.79 16.90
C LEU A 28 -5.97 -19.42 16.20
N SER A 29 -6.07 -18.20 15.64
CA SER A 29 -7.25 -17.77 14.89
C SER A 29 -7.44 -18.55 13.58
N ALA A 30 -6.37 -19.03 12.94
CA ALA A 30 -6.46 -19.88 11.75
C ALA A 30 -7.21 -21.20 12.01
N ASN A 31 -7.28 -21.64 13.27
CA ASN A 31 -8.01 -22.85 13.69
C ASN A 31 -9.44 -22.57 14.16
N ALA A 32 -9.94 -21.33 13.97
CA ALA A 32 -11.31 -20.96 14.33
C ALA A 32 -12.35 -21.73 13.50
N LYS A 33 -13.35 -22.30 14.18
CA LYS A 33 -14.46 -23.01 13.55
C LYS A 33 -15.77 -22.28 13.86
N PHE A 34 -16.45 -21.88 12.80
CA PHE A 34 -17.77 -21.25 12.87
C PHE A 34 -18.87 -22.28 12.60
N ARG A 35 -19.91 -22.29 13.44
CA ARG A 35 -21.10 -23.13 13.25
C ARG A 35 -22.35 -22.32 13.54
N ALA A 36 -23.30 -22.35 12.61
CA ALA A 36 -24.63 -21.81 12.85
C ALA A 36 -25.46 -22.81 13.67
N ASP A 37 -26.03 -22.37 14.78
CA ASP A 37 -26.98 -23.18 15.53
C ASP A 37 -28.39 -23.00 14.95
N ALA A 38 -28.94 -24.08 14.39
CA ALA A 38 -30.24 -24.08 13.75
C ALA A 38 -31.40 -23.77 14.71
N ARG A 39 -31.17 -23.80 16.03
CA ARG A 39 -32.22 -23.58 17.05
C ARG A 39 -32.29 -22.14 17.58
N ASP A 40 -31.18 -21.39 17.54
CA ASP A 40 -31.07 -20.10 18.25
C ASP A 40 -30.69 -18.91 17.36
N SER A 41 -30.64 -19.09 16.03
CA SER A 41 -30.17 -18.08 15.06
C SER A 41 -28.79 -17.48 15.39
N ALA A 42 -28.02 -18.12 16.27
CA ALA A 42 -26.72 -17.68 16.73
C ALA A 42 -25.60 -18.41 16.00
N VAL A 43 -24.50 -17.71 15.75
CA VAL A 43 -23.26 -18.26 15.20
C VAL A 43 -22.29 -18.48 16.35
N ARG A 44 -21.85 -19.73 16.52
CA ARG A 44 -20.79 -20.10 17.47
C ARG A 44 -19.44 -20.13 16.78
N CYS A 45 -18.44 -19.52 17.40
CA CYS A 45 -17.04 -19.57 17.00
C CYS A 45 -16.26 -20.31 18.09
N THR A 46 -15.50 -21.34 17.68
CA THR A 46 -14.67 -22.12 18.59
C THR A 46 -13.22 -22.12 18.16
N VAL A 47 -12.30 -21.90 19.10
CA VAL A 47 -10.85 -21.95 18.88
C VAL A 47 -10.24 -22.87 19.93
N ARG A 48 -9.43 -23.83 19.50
CA ARG A 48 -8.68 -24.69 20.42
C ARG A 48 -7.30 -24.10 20.69
N LEU A 49 -6.98 -23.93 21.96
CA LEU A 49 -5.70 -23.46 22.45
C LEU A 49 -4.68 -24.61 22.57
N PRO A 50 -3.39 -24.31 22.70
CA PRO A 50 -2.31 -25.32 22.71
C PRO A 50 -2.35 -26.24 23.94
N ASN A 51 -2.96 -25.76 25.02
CA ASN A 51 -3.20 -26.50 26.27
C ASN A 51 -4.48 -27.38 26.21
N GLU A 52 -5.04 -27.61 25.02
CA GLU A 52 -6.31 -28.32 24.78
C GLU A 52 -7.57 -27.62 25.32
N GLU A 53 -7.46 -26.40 25.88
CA GLU A 53 -8.60 -25.56 26.23
C GLU A 53 -9.34 -25.13 24.96
N VAL A 54 -10.67 -25.10 24.99
CA VAL A 54 -11.49 -24.64 23.86
C VAL A 54 -12.19 -23.35 24.26
N LEU A 55 -11.88 -22.28 23.55
CA LEU A 55 -12.65 -21.04 23.60
C LEU A 55 -13.90 -21.21 22.75
N ASP A 56 -15.06 -20.84 23.28
CA ASP A 56 -16.35 -20.89 22.60
C ASP A 56 -17.08 -19.57 22.85
N VAL A 57 -17.43 -18.86 21.79
CA VAL A 57 -18.19 -17.61 21.84
C VAL A 57 -19.39 -17.71 20.90
N SER A 58 -20.50 -17.07 21.28
CA SER A 58 -21.77 -17.14 20.54
C SER A 58 -22.31 -15.74 20.31
N ALA A 59 -22.57 -15.39 19.05
CA ALA A 59 -23.12 -14.08 18.70
C ALA A 59 -24.20 -14.17 17.62
N SER A 60 -24.89 -13.06 17.36
CA SER A 60 -25.97 -12.96 16.38
C SER A 60 -25.50 -13.02 14.92
N SER A 61 -24.20 -12.87 14.65
CA SER A 61 -23.62 -12.98 13.32
C SER A 61 -22.20 -13.56 13.37
N ALA A 62 -21.71 -14.05 12.23
CA ALA A 62 -20.33 -14.56 12.12
C ALA A 62 -19.28 -13.46 12.39
N GLU A 63 -19.55 -12.23 11.95
CA GLU A 63 -18.67 -11.08 12.19
C GLU A 63 -18.61 -10.71 13.67
N ALA A 64 -19.76 -10.68 14.34
CA ALA A 64 -19.83 -10.42 15.78
C ALA A 64 -19.11 -11.51 16.59
N ALA A 65 -19.31 -12.78 16.21
CA ALA A 65 -18.62 -13.91 16.84
C ALA A 65 -17.10 -13.87 16.61
N ALA A 66 -16.65 -13.40 15.45
CA ALA A 66 -15.22 -13.23 15.16
C ALA A 66 -14.59 -12.11 15.99
N LEU A 67 -15.25 -10.95 16.11
CA LEU A 67 -14.78 -9.84 16.95
C LEU A 67 -14.68 -10.22 18.43
N GLU A 68 -15.70 -10.92 18.94
CA GLU A 68 -15.72 -11.41 20.32
C GLU A 68 -14.65 -12.48 20.57
N MET A 69 -14.45 -13.39 19.61
CA MET A 69 -13.38 -14.39 19.68
C MET A 69 -12.00 -13.73 19.66
N MET A 70 -11.76 -12.73 18.82
CA MET A 70 -10.47 -12.02 18.77
C MET A 70 -10.16 -11.33 20.10
N SER A 71 -11.15 -10.69 20.72
CA SER A 71 -10.99 -10.07 22.04
C SER A 71 -10.63 -11.11 23.11
N THR A 72 -11.38 -12.22 23.15
CA THR A 72 -11.18 -13.30 24.12
C THR A 72 -9.81 -13.98 23.93
N LEU A 73 -9.45 -14.25 22.68
CA LEU A 73 -8.18 -14.86 22.30
C LEU A 73 -7.00 -13.94 22.65
N ASN A 74 -7.12 -12.63 22.41
CA ASN A 74 -6.10 -11.65 22.77
C ASN A 74 -5.82 -11.66 24.27
N SER A 75 -6.86 -11.64 25.11
CA SER A 75 -6.68 -11.70 26.56
C SER A 75 -5.96 -12.99 26.96
N LYS A 76 -6.42 -14.14 26.46
CA LYS A 76 -5.85 -15.45 26.80
C LYS A 76 -4.41 -15.62 26.38
N VAL A 77 -4.02 -15.11 25.21
CA VAL A 77 -2.62 -15.15 24.75
C VAL A 77 -1.77 -14.22 25.61
N LEU A 78 -2.23 -13.02 25.94
CA LEU A 78 -1.47 -12.11 26.80
C LEU A 78 -1.26 -12.69 28.21
N ASP A 79 -2.26 -13.35 28.78
CA ASP A 79 -2.17 -14.01 30.09
C ASP A 79 -1.16 -15.18 30.10
N ALA A 80 -0.89 -15.78 28.93
CA ALA A 80 0.09 -16.87 28.78
C ALA A 80 1.56 -16.39 28.73
N HIS A 81 1.80 -15.07 28.71
CA HIS A 81 3.15 -14.51 28.76
C HIS A 81 3.49 -14.05 30.19
N THR A 82 4.56 -14.62 30.74
CA THR A 82 5.08 -14.29 32.09
C THR A 82 6.39 -13.50 31.99
N GLU A 83 6.93 -13.03 33.13
CA GLU A 83 8.25 -12.37 33.16
C GLU A 83 9.39 -13.25 32.61
N THR A 84 9.21 -14.58 32.71
CA THR A 84 10.14 -15.60 32.20
C THR A 84 9.92 -16.00 30.75
N GLY A 85 8.88 -15.45 30.08
CA GLY A 85 8.54 -15.73 28.69
C GLY A 85 7.18 -16.42 28.51
N TRP A 86 6.95 -16.97 27.34
CA TRP A 86 5.73 -17.71 26.99
C TRP A 86 5.66 -19.06 27.72
N ASP A 87 4.45 -19.49 28.05
CA ASP A 87 4.20 -20.87 28.47
C ASP A 87 4.73 -21.87 27.41
N ALA A 88 5.20 -23.04 27.85
CA ALA A 88 5.92 -24.02 27.06
C ALA A 88 5.12 -24.48 25.82
N GLU A 89 3.80 -24.60 25.93
CA GLU A 89 2.96 -25.00 24.80
C GLU A 89 2.83 -23.89 23.74
N TYR A 90 2.83 -22.62 24.15
CA TYR A 90 2.84 -21.48 23.23
C TYR A 90 4.24 -21.28 22.63
N GLN A 91 5.29 -21.51 23.40
CA GLN A 91 6.66 -21.48 22.92
C GLN A 91 6.90 -22.53 21.83
N LYS A 92 6.33 -23.74 21.95
CA LYS A 92 6.38 -24.75 20.87
C LYS A 92 5.77 -24.26 19.56
N ILE A 93 4.75 -23.40 19.59
CA ILE A 93 4.16 -22.81 18.37
C ILE A 93 5.10 -21.77 17.76
N LEU A 94 5.73 -20.95 18.61
CA LEU A 94 6.71 -19.98 18.16
C LEU A 94 7.93 -20.68 17.53
N ASP A 95 8.41 -21.76 18.16
CA ASP A 95 9.59 -22.52 17.73
C ASP A 95 9.36 -23.33 16.46
N LYS A 96 8.14 -23.84 16.24
CA LYS A 96 7.77 -24.53 14.99
C LYS A 96 7.75 -23.61 13.77
N GLY A 97 7.64 -22.29 13.99
CA GLY A 97 7.38 -21.35 12.92
C GLY A 97 6.00 -21.56 12.30
N ILE A 98 5.61 -20.67 11.38
CA ILE A 98 4.34 -20.79 10.65
C ILE A 98 4.51 -21.93 9.63
N GLU A 99 4.14 -23.16 9.98
CA GLU A 99 3.78 -24.15 8.96
C GLU A 99 2.45 -23.71 8.34
N PRO A 100 2.38 -23.57 7.00
CA PRO A 100 1.18 -23.07 6.35
C PRO A 100 0.09 -24.14 6.43
N THR A 101 -0.75 -24.04 7.46
CA THR A 101 -2.03 -24.74 7.47
C THR A 101 -2.86 -24.11 6.36
N GLU A 102 -3.21 -24.89 5.34
CA GLU A 102 -4.07 -24.50 4.22
C GLU A 102 -5.44 -24.05 4.75
N ALA A 103 -5.55 -22.78 5.12
CA ALA A 103 -6.80 -22.11 5.42
C ALA A 103 -6.87 -20.85 4.54
N VAL A 104 -7.81 -20.96 3.60
CA VAL A 104 -8.29 -19.96 2.66
C VAL A 104 -8.55 -18.60 3.35
N MET A 105 -7.71 -17.60 3.09
CA MET A 105 -8.08 -16.27 2.55
C MET A 105 -6.90 -15.29 2.59
N HIS A 106 -6.83 -14.50 1.51
CA HIS A 106 -5.77 -13.57 1.12
C HIS A 106 -5.32 -12.56 2.18
N SER A 107 -4.01 -12.34 2.26
CA SER A 107 -3.43 -11.04 2.64
C SER A 107 -2.09 -10.83 1.92
N GLU A 108 -2.11 -9.89 0.97
CA GLU A 108 -1.05 -9.51 0.02
C GLU A 108 0.08 -8.67 0.65
N SER A 109 0.31 -8.73 1.96
CA SER A 109 1.14 -7.71 2.64
C SER A 109 2.49 -8.18 3.19
N GLN A 110 2.81 -9.49 3.16
CA GLN A 110 4.06 -10.00 3.78
C GLN A 110 5.19 -10.37 2.81
N HIS A 111 5.02 -10.21 1.49
CA HIS A 111 6.06 -10.62 0.53
C HIS A 111 7.23 -9.63 0.36
N ARG A 112 7.19 -8.42 0.95
CA ARG A 112 8.29 -7.45 0.83
C ARG A 112 9.44 -7.63 1.84
N ALA A 113 9.29 -8.41 2.91
CA ALA A 113 10.26 -8.40 4.02
C ALA A 113 11.10 -9.67 4.20
N ASN A 114 10.81 -10.78 3.51
CA ASN A 114 11.42 -12.09 3.78
C ASN A 114 12.47 -12.58 2.77
N GLU A 115 13.06 -11.70 1.95
CA GLU A 115 14.07 -12.11 0.96
C GLU A 115 15.46 -12.46 1.53
N THR A 116 15.70 -12.35 2.85
CA THR A 116 17.06 -12.51 3.42
C THR A 116 17.35 -13.81 4.18
N SER A 117 16.43 -14.78 4.25
CA SER A 117 16.74 -16.10 4.84
C SER A 117 16.69 -17.25 3.82
N ARG A 118 17.90 -17.71 3.48
CA ARG A 118 18.22 -18.77 2.51
C ARG A 118 17.67 -20.14 2.92
N THR A 119 16.56 -20.54 2.30
CA THR A 119 16.46 -21.84 1.62
C THR A 119 16.10 -21.56 0.17
N LYS A 120 16.89 -22.06 -0.78
CA LYS A 120 16.72 -21.78 -2.21
C LYS A 120 15.35 -22.30 -2.65
N GLU A 121 14.34 -21.42 -2.68
CA GLU A 121 12.98 -21.78 -3.10
C GLU A 121 13.07 -22.47 -4.46
N ARG A 122 12.39 -23.60 -4.62
CA ARG A 122 12.42 -24.37 -5.85
C ARG A 122 11.81 -23.51 -6.96
N GLN A 123 12.66 -23.03 -7.88
CA GLN A 123 12.25 -22.23 -9.01
C GLN A 123 11.94 -23.13 -10.21
N ASP A 124 10.81 -22.89 -10.85
CA ASP A 124 10.44 -23.51 -12.11
C ASP A 124 10.80 -22.57 -13.26
N THR A 125 11.20 -23.12 -14.41
CA THR A 125 11.56 -22.30 -15.57
C THR A 125 10.49 -22.42 -16.65
N ILE A 126 10.06 -21.28 -17.19
CA ILE A 126 9.19 -21.19 -18.36
C ILE A 126 10.00 -20.60 -19.50
N GLY A 127 10.03 -21.29 -20.65
CA GLY A 127 10.54 -20.75 -21.90
C GLY A 127 9.54 -19.75 -22.47
N VAL A 128 10.01 -18.52 -22.71
CA VAL A 128 9.20 -17.42 -23.22
C VAL A 128 9.70 -17.06 -24.61
N SER A 129 8.77 -17.06 -25.57
CA SER A 129 8.96 -16.48 -26.89
C SER A 129 8.29 -15.12 -26.92
N SER A 130 9.06 -14.05 -27.15
CA SER A 130 8.54 -12.68 -27.21
C SER A 130 9.25 -11.86 -28.29
N LYS A 131 8.69 -10.71 -28.66
CA LYS A 131 9.42 -9.72 -29.48
C LYS A 131 10.72 -9.30 -28.78
N ARG A 132 11.78 -9.06 -29.56
CA ARG A 132 13.08 -8.60 -29.05
C ARG A 132 12.94 -7.30 -28.25
N ALA A 133 12.06 -6.39 -28.67
CA ALA A 133 11.78 -5.15 -27.95
C ALA A 133 11.37 -5.38 -26.49
N LEU A 134 10.63 -6.46 -26.16
CA LEU A 134 10.30 -6.76 -24.77
C LEU A 134 11.56 -7.11 -23.96
N GLN A 135 12.43 -7.94 -24.51
CA GLN A 135 13.67 -8.33 -23.85
C GLN A 135 14.60 -7.12 -23.64
N VAL A 136 14.72 -6.27 -24.66
CA VAL A 136 15.50 -5.02 -24.58
C VAL A 136 14.95 -4.11 -23.50
N ALA A 137 13.64 -3.85 -23.48
CA ALA A 137 13.04 -2.96 -22.49
C ALA A 137 13.13 -3.50 -21.05
N VAL A 138 13.09 -4.83 -20.86
CA VAL A 138 13.39 -5.45 -19.56
C VAL A 138 14.87 -5.28 -19.19
N GLY A 139 15.77 -5.35 -20.16
CA GLY A 139 17.19 -5.06 -19.99
C GLY A 139 17.46 -3.63 -19.55
N GLU A 140 16.88 -2.65 -20.25
CA GLU A 140 16.99 -1.23 -19.90
C GLU A 140 16.46 -0.94 -18.49
N LEU A 141 15.35 -1.57 -18.10
CA LEU A 141 14.81 -1.44 -16.74
C LEU A 141 15.73 -2.06 -15.68
N ALA A 142 16.39 -3.17 -16.00
CA ALA A 142 17.36 -3.83 -15.13
C ALA A 142 18.59 -2.95 -14.92
N ASP A 143 19.13 -2.37 -15.99
CA ASP A 143 20.25 -1.43 -15.93
C ASP A 143 19.89 -0.18 -15.09
N LEU A 144 18.69 0.36 -15.29
CA LEU A 144 18.19 1.52 -14.54
C LEU A 144 18.09 1.25 -13.03
N ARG A 145 17.72 0.02 -12.64
CA ARG A 145 17.53 -0.39 -11.23
C ARG A 145 18.77 -1.01 -10.60
N GLY A 146 19.86 -1.19 -11.36
CA GLY A 146 21.05 -1.89 -10.88
C GLY A 146 20.78 -3.34 -10.51
N ASP A 147 19.82 -3.99 -11.17
CA ASP A 147 19.44 -5.38 -10.92
C ASP A 147 19.64 -6.25 -12.18
N SER A 148 19.49 -7.56 -12.05
CA SER A 148 19.62 -8.50 -13.17
C SER A 148 18.33 -8.57 -13.99
N VAL A 149 18.47 -8.78 -15.31
CA VAL A 149 17.36 -9.05 -16.23
C VAL A 149 16.44 -10.17 -15.73
N ALA A 150 17.01 -11.20 -15.11
CA ALA A 150 16.24 -12.33 -14.56
C ALA A 150 15.47 -11.98 -13.28
N ALA A 151 15.94 -11.02 -12.48
CA ALA A 151 15.20 -10.52 -11.32
C ALA A 151 14.05 -9.62 -11.76
N ILE A 152 14.30 -8.67 -12.67
CA ILE A 152 13.26 -7.79 -13.21
C ILE A 152 12.20 -8.59 -13.97
N ALA A 153 12.58 -9.56 -14.80
CA ALA A 153 11.61 -10.41 -15.49
C ALA A 153 10.71 -11.17 -14.50
N ARG A 154 11.24 -11.65 -13.37
CA ARG A 154 10.45 -12.29 -12.31
C ARG A 154 9.45 -11.34 -11.69
N GLU A 155 9.91 -10.16 -11.31
CA GLU A 155 9.09 -9.11 -10.70
C GLU A 155 7.94 -8.72 -11.64
N LEU A 156 8.25 -8.41 -12.90
CA LEU A 156 7.25 -7.99 -13.89
C LEU A 156 6.20 -9.08 -14.17
N VAL A 157 6.60 -10.36 -14.16
CA VAL A 157 5.64 -11.47 -14.31
C VAL A 157 4.73 -11.57 -13.10
N ALA A 158 5.29 -11.53 -11.88
CA ALA A 158 4.50 -11.60 -10.65
C ALA A 158 3.51 -10.43 -10.57
N ASP A 159 4.01 -9.21 -10.69
CA ASP A 159 3.24 -7.96 -10.64
C ASP A 159 2.17 -7.89 -11.74
N GLY A 160 2.50 -8.36 -12.94
CA GLY A 160 1.56 -8.44 -14.06
C GLY A 160 0.48 -9.52 -13.90
N PHE A 161 0.79 -10.63 -13.22
CA PHE A 161 -0.14 -11.71 -12.97
C PHE A 161 -1.08 -11.39 -11.80
N GLU A 162 -0.56 -10.84 -10.71
CA GLU A 162 -1.37 -10.36 -9.58
C GLU A 162 -2.37 -9.29 -10.04
N GLU A 163 -1.94 -8.37 -10.91
CA GLU A 163 -2.85 -7.37 -11.49
C GLU A 163 -3.96 -8.00 -12.34
N PHE A 164 -3.62 -9.03 -13.12
CA PHE A 164 -4.61 -9.76 -13.89
C PHE A 164 -5.65 -10.40 -12.97
N GLU A 165 -5.20 -11.09 -11.91
CA GLU A 165 -6.11 -11.72 -10.94
C GLU A 165 -6.96 -10.70 -10.19
N ARG A 166 -6.37 -9.59 -9.75
CA ARG A 166 -7.09 -8.50 -9.10
C ARG A 166 -8.18 -7.94 -10.01
N ARG A 167 -7.85 -7.61 -11.25
CA ARG A 167 -8.82 -7.04 -12.21
C ARG A 167 -9.83 -8.04 -12.72
N SER A 168 -9.50 -9.33 -12.76
CA SER A 168 -10.44 -10.38 -13.18
C SER A 168 -11.66 -10.53 -12.25
N ARG A 169 -11.60 -9.95 -11.04
CA ARG A 169 -12.73 -9.90 -10.10
C ARG A 169 -13.84 -8.96 -10.58
N ASP A 170 -13.46 -7.87 -11.25
CA ASP A 170 -14.37 -6.79 -11.65
C ASP A 170 -14.53 -6.68 -13.18
N GLU A 171 -13.58 -7.22 -13.94
CA GLU A 171 -13.54 -7.15 -15.40
C GLU A 171 -13.48 -8.54 -16.02
N SER A 172 -14.03 -8.70 -17.23
CA SER A 172 -13.95 -9.97 -17.96
C SER A 172 -12.49 -10.39 -18.19
N PRO A 173 -12.06 -11.58 -17.71
CA PRO A 173 -10.69 -12.06 -17.87
C PRO A 173 -10.26 -12.15 -19.34
N THR A 174 -11.17 -12.57 -20.21
CA THR A 174 -10.93 -12.64 -21.66
C THR A 174 -10.66 -11.26 -22.25
N LYS A 175 -11.43 -10.23 -21.86
CA LYS A 175 -11.19 -8.85 -22.32
C LYS A 175 -9.86 -8.31 -21.80
N LEU A 176 -9.50 -8.62 -20.56
CA LEU A 176 -8.21 -8.25 -19.98
C LEU A 176 -7.05 -8.87 -20.76
N LEU A 177 -7.10 -10.17 -21.02
CA LEU A 177 -6.08 -10.87 -21.78
C LEU A 177 -5.96 -10.33 -23.21
N LEU A 178 -7.07 -10.06 -23.89
CA LEU A 178 -7.02 -9.40 -25.21
C LEU A 178 -6.32 -8.04 -25.15
N SER A 179 -6.55 -7.25 -24.09
CA SER A 179 -5.86 -5.98 -23.91
C SER A 179 -4.35 -6.14 -23.70
N TYR A 180 -3.93 -7.20 -23.00
CA TYR A 180 -2.51 -7.48 -22.77
C TYR A 180 -1.84 -7.98 -24.06
N GLU A 181 -2.55 -8.80 -24.84
CA GLU A 181 -2.10 -9.29 -26.14
C GLU A 181 -1.96 -8.15 -27.15
N LEU A 182 -2.89 -7.19 -27.15
CA LEU A 182 -2.79 -5.98 -27.95
C LEU A 182 -1.54 -5.15 -27.58
N ARG A 183 -1.26 -4.97 -26.29
CA ARG A 183 -0.03 -4.29 -25.83
C ARG A 183 1.23 -5.04 -26.24
N LEU A 184 1.23 -6.37 -26.12
CA LEU A 184 2.35 -7.20 -26.55
C LEU A 184 2.60 -7.07 -28.06
N SER A 185 1.52 -7.00 -28.84
CA SER A 185 1.57 -6.86 -30.29
C SER A 185 2.04 -5.47 -30.72
N ALA A 186 1.71 -4.44 -29.94
CA ALA A 186 2.09 -3.05 -30.17
C ALA A 186 3.57 -2.74 -29.88
N LEU A 187 4.34 -3.66 -29.33
CA LEU A 187 5.80 -3.49 -29.22
C LEU A 187 6.43 -3.47 -30.62
N ASP A 188 7.42 -2.60 -30.79
CA ASP A 188 8.10 -2.41 -32.08
C ASP A 188 8.92 -3.64 -32.50
N GLY A 189 8.99 -3.85 -33.81
CA GLY A 189 9.77 -4.91 -34.44
C GLY A 189 9.06 -6.27 -34.52
N ASP A 190 9.53 -7.09 -35.46
CA ASP A 190 9.01 -8.43 -35.74
C ASP A 190 9.95 -9.55 -35.29
N ASP A 191 11.19 -9.20 -34.91
CA ASP A 191 12.16 -10.16 -34.40
C ASP A 191 11.66 -10.79 -33.10
N THR A 192 11.59 -12.12 -33.09
CA THR A 192 11.25 -12.90 -31.90
C THR A 192 12.49 -13.53 -31.28
N VAL A 193 12.52 -13.56 -29.96
CA VAL A 193 13.59 -14.16 -29.16
C VAL A 193 13.01 -15.15 -28.17
N GLN A 194 13.73 -16.24 -27.95
CA GLN A 194 13.42 -17.21 -26.90
C GLN A 194 14.36 -17.01 -25.73
N TRP A 195 13.80 -16.95 -24.53
CA TRP A 195 14.53 -16.74 -23.29
C TRP A 195 13.80 -17.37 -22.11
N MET A 196 14.54 -17.64 -21.05
CA MET A 196 14.06 -18.44 -19.92
C MET A 196 13.75 -17.54 -18.74
N VAL A 197 12.50 -17.58 -18.25
CA VAL A 197 12.09 -16.89 -17.03
C VAL A 197 11.92 -17.92 -15.92
N ARG A 198 12.72 -17.78 -14.86
CA ARG A 198 12.62 -18.61 -13.65
C ARG A 198 11.59 -18.00 -12.74
N LEU A 199 10.61 -18.73 -12.23
CA LEU A 199 9.56 -18.22 -11.34
C LEU A 199 9.49 -19.09 -10.08
N SER A 200 8.89 -18.58 -9.00
CA SER A 200 8.53 -19.46 -7.89
C SER A 200 7.60 -20.56 -8.38
N ARG A 201 7.70 -21.76 -7.78
CA ARG A 201 6.86 -22.90 -8.17
C ARG A 201 5.38 -22.56 -8.10
N HIS A 202 4.96 -21.85 -7.05
CA HIS A 202 3.57 -21.43 -6.87
C HIS A 202 3.07 -20.54 -8.02
N LEU A 203 3.84 -19.50 -8.36
CA LEU A 203 3.50 -18.60 -9.47
C LEU A 203 3.51 -19.36 -10.82
N SER A 204 4.49 -20.24 -11.05
CA SER A 204 4.55 -21.04 -12.27
C SER A 204 3.33 -21.95 -12.44
N ILE A 205 2.85 -22.58 -11.37
CA ILE A 205 1.67 -23.45 -11.39
C ILE A 205 0.42 -22.63 -11.73
N ARG A 206 0.21 -21.50 -11.04
CA ARG A 206 -0.95 -20.63 -11.28
C ARG A 206 -0.98 -20.10 -12.70
N LEU A 207 0.14 -19.59 -13.19
CA LEU A 207 0.27 -19.16 -14.59
C LEU A 207 -0.06 -20.29 -15.58
N LYS A 208 0.43 -21.51 -15.34
CA LYS A 208 0.13 -22.66 -16.22
C LYS A 208 -1.36 -23.02 -16.21
N LEU A 209 -2.00 -23.00 -15.04
CA LEU A 209 -3.42 -23.28 -14.89
C LEU A 209 -4.27 -22.20 -15.56
N THR A 210 -3.99 -20.92 -15.28
CA THR A 210 -4.67 -19.78 -15.92
C THR A 210 -4.46 -19.78 -17.42
N ALA A 211 -3.24 -20.05 -17.91
CA ALA A 211 -2.99 -20.15 -19.34
C ALA A 211 -3.87 -21.23 -19.97
N LYS A 212 -3.97 -22.41 -19.34
CA LYS A 212 -4.84 -23.50 -19.78
C LYS A 212 -6.33 -23.11 -19.76
N GLU A 213 -6.79 -22.48 -18.69
CA GLU A 213 -8.18 -22.03 -18.50
C GLU A 213 -8.64 -21.10 -19.64
N TYR A 214 -7.77 -20.17 -20.05
CA TYR A 214 -8.07 -19.18 -21.08
C TYR A 214 -7.53 -19.53 -22.48
N GLY A 215 -7.12 -20.79 -22.71
CA GLY A 215 -6.66 -21.25 -24.02
C GLY A 215 -5.40 -20.53 -24.53
N LYS A 216 -4.53 -20.07 -23.62
CA LYS A 216 -3.24 -19.44 -23.92
C LYS A 216 -2.09 -20.41 -23.60
N SER A 217 -0.95 -20.24 -24.25
CA SER A 217 0.28 -20.92 -23.81
C SER A 217 0.88 -20.21 -22.59
N SER A 218 1.60 -20.95 -21.74
CA SER A 218 2.31 -20.34 -20.60
C SER A 218 3.33 -19.29 -21.06
N SER A 219 3.98 -19.49 -22.20
CA SER A 219 4.88 -18.50 -22.82
C SER A 219 4.14 -17.19 -23.13
N GLN A 220 2.97 -17.26 -23.78
CA GLN A 220 2.18 -16.09 -24.13
C GLN A 220 1.71 -15.35 -22.88
N LEU A 221 1.16 -16.06 -21.89
CA LEU A 221 0.68 -15.42 -20.67
C LEU A 221 1.80 -14.73 -19.90
N VAL A 222 2.98 -15.35 -19.80
CA VAL A 222 4.16 -14.75 -19.17
C VAL A 222 4.60 -13.47 -19.90
N ALA A 223 4.67 -13.48 -21.23
CA ALA A 223 5.00 -12.29 -22.01
C ALA A 223 3.95 -11.17 -21.87
N MET A 224 2.67 -11.54 -21.82
CA MET A 224 1.54 -10.63 -21.60
C MET A 224 1.58 -9.96 -20.21
N CYS A 225 1.88 -10.74 -19.16
CA CYS A 225 2.07 -10.19 -17.81
C CYS A 225 3.25 -9.21 -17.77
N MET A 226 4.39 -9.58 -18.36
CA MET A 226 5.58 -8.71 -18.40
C MET A 226 5.30 -7.39 -19.10
N VAL A 227 4.75 -7.41 -20.32
CA VAL A 227 4.51 -6.16 -21.07
C VAL A 227 3.48 -5.28 -20.37
N ASN A 228 2.48 -5.86 -19.71
CA ASN A 228 1.47 -5.10 -18.99
C ASN A 228 2.06 -4.43 -17.74
N SER A 229 2.83 -5.17 -16.94
CA SER A 229 3.55 -4.62 -15.78
C SER A 229 4.52 -3.52 -16.21
N LEU A 230 5.35 -3.77 -17.23
CA LEU A 230 6.30 -2.80 -17.78
C LEU A 230 5.59 -1.52 -18.25
N SER A 231 4.51 -1.65 -19.02
CA SER A 231 3.72 -0.50 -19.49
C SER A 231 3.10 0.29 -18.33
N ARG A 232 2.70 -0.39 -17.25
CA ARG A 232 2.20 0.27 -16.04
C ARG A 232 3.33 0.99 -15.31
N GLN A 233 4.47 0.35 -15.09
CA GLN A 233 5.62 0.97 -14.43
C GLN A 233 6.14 2.18 -15.22
N GLN A 234 6.18 2.11 -16.56
CA GLN A 234 6.52 3.26 -17.40
C GLN A 234 5.49 4.38 -17.31
N ARG A 235 4.19 4.07 -17.26
CA ARG A 235 3.15 5.10 -17.02
C ARG A 235 3.30 5.74 -15.65
N LEU A 236 3.56 4.94 -14.61
CA LEU A 236 3.78 5.42 -13.25
C LEU A 236 5.03 6.30 -13.17
N ALA A 237 6.12 5.89 -13.80
CA ALA A 237 7.35 6.68 -13.88
C ALA A 237 7.16 7.98 -14.67
N ARG A 238 6.42 7.97 -15.78
CA ARG A 238 6.04 9.19 -16.52
C ARG A 238 5.10 10.10 -15.73
N SER A 239 4.35 9.55 -14.77
CA SER A 239 3.47 10.31 -13.89
C SER A 239 4.10 10.67 -12.54
N ALA A 240 5.34 10.25 -12.28
CA ALA A 240 6.10 10.61 -11.09
C ALA A 240 6.96 11.84 -11.41
N ALA A 241 7.05 12.77 -10.47
CA ALA A 241 7.96 13.90 -10.60
C ALA A 241 9.40 13.39 -10.50
N THR A 242 10.28 13.87 -11.39
CA THR A 242 11.70 13.60 -11.28
C THR A 242 12.27 14.25 -10.03
N GLU A 243 13.35 13.70 -9.44
CA GLU A 243 13.99 14.31 -8.27
C GLU A 243 14.41 15.76 -8.53
N THR A 244 14.84 16.07 -9.76
CA THR A 244 15.15 17.43 -10.19
C THR A 244 13.93 18.36 -10.15
N GLU A 245 12.77 17.89 -10.60
CA GLU A 245 11.53 18.67 -10.52
C GLU A 245 11.05 18.84 -9.07
N LEU A 246 11.25 17.82 -8.22
CA LEU A 246 10.95 17.91 -6.79
C LEU A 246 11.84 18.92 -6.08
N VAL A 247 13.15 18.92 -6.35
CA VAL A 247 14.08 19.92 -5.80
C VAL A 247 13.70 21.34 -6.22
N LEU A 248 13.36 21.54 -7.50
CA LEU A 248 12.89 22.84 -7.99
C LEU A 248 11.55 23.24 -7.35
N ALA A 249 10.61 22.30 -7.21
CA ALA A 249 9.33 22.55 -6.56
C ALA A 249 9.48 22.88 -5.07
N ARG A 250 10.32 22.16 -4.33
CA ARG A 250 10.65 22.45 -2.92
C ARG A 250 11.26 23.85 -2.78
N ALA A 251 12.22 24.20 -3.65
CA ALA A 251 12.84 25.51 -3.65
C ALA A 251 11.84 26.63 -3.98
N ALA A 252 10.95 26.41 -4.96
CA ALA A 252 9.90 27.35 -5.32
C ALA A 252 8.92 27.58 -4.16
N VAL A 253 8.40 26.50 -3.57
CA VAL A 253 7.49 26.57 -2.41
C VAL A 253 8.15 27.26 -1.22
N ALA A 254 9.38 26.89 -0.87
CA ALA A 254 10.14 27.52 0.21
C ALA A 254 10.44 29.00 -0.06
N GLY A 255 10.54 29.40 -1.33
CA GLY A 255 10.75 30.76 -1.79
C GLY A 255 9.53 31.68 -1.66
N VAL A 256 8.32 31.13 -1.43
CA VAL A 256 7.09 31.88 -1.24
C VAL A 256 6.83 32.08 0.26
N LYS A 257 7.40 33.16 0.82
CA LYS A 257 7.17 33.55 2.23
C LYS A 257 6.74 35.00 2.35
N GLY A 258 5.95 35.29 3.38
CA GLY A 258 5.55 36.66 3.76
C GLY A 258 4.82 37.42 2.64
N PRO A 259 5.33 38.58 2.18
CA PRO A 259 4.67 39.39 1.15
C PRO A 259 4.41 38.64 -0.17
N LYS A 260 5.24 37.64 -0.51
CA LYS A 260 5.05 36.84 -1.73
C LYS A 260 3.81 35.95 -1.67
N VAL A 261 3.42 35.47 -0.47
CA VAL A 261 2.20 34.69 -0.29
C VAL A 261 0.96 35.56 -0.59
N ARG A 262 0.97 36.82 -0.15
CA ARG A 262 -0.11 37.78 -0.43
C ARG A 262 -0.23 38.06 -1.93
N ARG A 263 0.90 38.22 -2.63
CA ARG A 263 0.90 38.41 -4.09
C ARG A 263 0.38 37.16 -4.79
N LEU A 264 0.87 35.98 -4.41
CA LEU A 264 0.41 34.71 -4.96
C LEU A 264 -1.11 34.54 -4.78
N ALA A 265 -1.66 34.88 -3.61
CA ALA A 265 -3.09 34.81 -3.35
C ALA A 265 -3.92 35.69 -4.29
N VAL A 266 -3.42 36.89 -4.63
CA VAL A 266 -4.05 37.77 -5.62
C VAL A 266 -3.92 37.17 -7.03
N ASP A 267 -2.73 36.70 -7.40
CA ASP A 267 -2.43 36.18 -8.73
C ASP A 267 -3.24 34.91 -9.07
N ILE A 268 -3.49 34.04 -8.09
CA ILE A 268 -4.29 32.82 -8.27
C ILE A 268 -5.80 33.06 -8.07
N GLY A 269 -6.23 34.32 -7.87
CA GLY A 269 -7.63 34.71 -7.83
C GLY A 269 -8.36 34.49 -6.49
N ILE A 270 -7.62 34.15 -5.42
CA ILE A 270 -8.18 34.02 -4.07
C ILE A 270 -8.32 35.41 -3.41
N GLY A 271 -7.49 36.38 -3.81
CA GLY A 271 -7.52 37.75 -3.31
C GLY A 271 -6.71 37.92 -2.02
N ASN A 272 -7.30 38.51 -0.98
CA ASN A 272 -6.57 38.87 0.25
C ASN A 272 -6.38 37.71 1.24
N TYR A 273 -6.86 36.49 0.94
CA TYR A 273 -6.80 35.35 1.86
C TYR A 273 -5.48 34.59 1.76
N ALA A 274 -4.37 35.29 2.05
CA ALA A 274 -3.03 34.72 2.05
C ALA A 274 -2.87 33.54 3.03
N MET A 275 -3.69 33.47 4.07
CA MET A 275 -3.67 32.34 5.01
C MET A 275 -4.07 31.01 4.36
N LEU A 276 -5.02 31.02 3.42
CA LEU A 276 -5.39 29.80 2.67
C LEU A 276 -4.23 29.32 1.80
N VAL A 277 -3.52 30.25 1.17
CA VAL A 277 -2.33 29.94 0.37
C VAL A 277 -1.20 29.42 1.26
N SER A 278 -0.96 30.03 2.42
CA SER A 278 0.00 29.50 3.40
C SER A 278 -0.35 28.08 3.83
N GLY A 279 -1.63 27.80 4.10
CA GLY A 279 -2.07 26.46 4.50
C GLY A 279 -1.95 25.43 3.37
N ILE A 280 -2.19 25.82 2.12
CA ILE A 280 -1.92 24.96 0.96
C ILE A 280 -0.42 24.67 0.84
N LEU A 281 0.43 25.71 0.90
CA LEU A 281 1.88 25.56 0.77
C LEU A 281 2.52 24.77 1.92
N ALA A 282 1.90 24.81 3.11
CA ALA A 282 2.30 23.99 4.25
C ALA A 282 1.73 22.57 4.21
N GLY A 283 0.93 22.22 3.19
CA GLY A 283 0.29 20.91 3.08
C GLY A 283 -0.91 20.70 4.02
N THR A 284 -1.25 21.66 4.87
CA THR A 284 -2.34 21.53 5.85
C THR A 284 -3.73 21.66 5.23
N ILE A 285 -3.83 22.23 4.03
CA ILE A 285 -5.09 22.35 3.26
C ILE A 285 -4.92 21.62 1.94
N GLU A 286 -5.83 20.71 1.62
CA GLU A 286 -5.86 20.06 0.32
C GLU A 286 -6.25 21.07 -0.77
N PRO A 287 -5.38 21.34 -1.77
CA PRO A 287 -5.68 22.30 -2.82
C PRO A 287 -6.66 21.70 -3.85
N PRO A 288 -7.74 22.42 -4.19
CA PRO A 288 -8.59 22.04 -5.31
C PRO A 288 -7.82 22.04 -6.65
N PRO A 289 -8.25 21.25 -7.65
CA PRO A 289 -7.57 21.13 -8.93
C PRO A 289 -7.25 22.46 -9.62
N LYS A 290 -8.23 23.38 -9.67
CA LYS A 290 -8.04 24.71 -10.29
C LYS A 290 -6.97 25.55 -9.59
N LEU A 291 -6.92 25.48 -8.25
CA LEU A 291 -5.93 26.22 -7.48
C LEU A 291 -4.54 25.59 -7.59
N LEU A 292 -4.47 24.26 -7.59
CA LEU A 292 -3.22 23.56 -7.82
C LEU A 292 -2.63 23.90 -9.20
N ASP A 293 -3.47 23.97 -10.24
CA ASP A 293 -3.06 24.39 -11.58
C ASP A 293 -2.60 25.87 -11.62
N ALA A 294 -3.30 26.75 -10.92
CA ALA A 294 -2.94 28.17 -10.85
C ALA A 294 -1.61 28.39 -10.10
N ILE A 295 -1.38 27.68 -8.99
CA ILE A 295 -0.14 27.75 -8.21
C ILE A 295 1.01 27.15 -9.03
N SER A 296 0.80 25.99 -9.67
CA SER A 296 1.78 25.35 -10.56
C SER A 296 2.24 26.30 -11.67
N LYS A 297 1.31 27.02 -12.32
CA LYS A 297 1.64 28.01 -13.36
C LYS A 297 2.37 29.24 -12.82
N ASN A 298 1.99 29.73 -11.64
CA ASN A 298 2.63 30.92 -11.06
C ASN A 298 4.06 30.63 -10.55
N LEU A 299 4.27 29.43 -10.00
CA LEU A 299 5.57 28.98 -9.49
C LEU A 299 6.46 28.34 -10.56
N ASP A 300 5.95 28.16 -11.78
CA ASP A 300 6.65 27.52 -12.91
C ASP A 300 7.18 26.11 -12.57
N VAL A 301 6.34 25.31 -11.93
CA VAL A 301 6.68 23.94 -11.47
C VAL A 301 5.62 22.96 -11.93
N SER A 302 6.02 21.72 -12.21
CA SER A 302 5.11 20.64 -12.59
C SER A 302 4.02 20.42 -11.53
N ARG A 303 2.77 20.27 -11.97
CA ARG A 303 1.62 19.96 -11.10
C ARG A 303 1.86 18.71 -10.25
N VAL A 304 2.51 17.70 -10.82
CA VAL A 304 2.84 16.44 -10.15
C VAL A 304 3.86 16.69 -9.03
N ALA A 305 4.94 17.42 -9.34
CA ALA A 305 5.99 17.75 -8.39
C ALA A 305 5.44 18.61 -7.24
N LEU A 306 4.64 19.63 -7.57
CA LEU A 306 3.99 20.48 -6.59
C LEU A 306 3.09 19.66 -5.65
N LYS A 307 2.21 18.81 -6.18
CA LYS A 307 1.33 17.97 -5.34
C LYS A 307 2.13 17.09 -4.38
N GLN A 308 3.19 16.46 -4.87
CA GLN A 308 4.04 15.61 -4.06
C GLN A 308 4.73 16.40 -2.94
N VAL A 309 5.31 17.56 -3.26
CA VAL A 309 5.95 18.45 -2.26
C VAL A 309 4.97 18.92 -1.18
N LEU A 310 3.71 19.20 -1.53
CA LEU A 310 2.70 19.59 -0.55
C LEU A 310 2.32 18.44 0.40
N CYS A 311 2.23 17.22 -0.12
CA CYS A 311 2.00 16.03 0.71
C CYS A 311 3.18 15.79 1.67
N GLU A 312 4.41 15.82 1.15
CA GLU A 312 5.63 15.69 1.96
C GLU A 312 5.70 16.79 3.05
N SER A 313 5.33 18.02 2.71
CA SER A 313 5.33 19.15 3.67
C SER A 313 4.34 18.95 4.82
N PHE A 314 3.21 18.28 4.59
CA PHE A 314 2.27 17.93 5.67
C PHE A 314 2.84 16.84 6.58
N GLU A 315 3.45 15.79 6.00
CA GLU A 315 4.06 14.69 6.74
C GLU A 315 5.27 15.13 7.58
N GLU A 316 6.04 16.10 7.07
CA GLU A 316 7.20 16.69 7.76
C GLU A 316 6.80 17.78 8.76
N SER A 317 5.53 18.19 8.79
CA SER A 317 5.06 19.26 9.70
C SER A 317 5.12 18.80 11.15
N GLU A 318 5.95 19.47 11.96
CA GLU A 318 6.10 19.16 13.38
C GLU A 318 4.78 19.39 14.12
N VAL A 319 4.15 18.32 14.60
CA VAL A 319 3.00 18.43 15.52
C VAL A 319 3.50 19.05 16.83
N PRO A 320 3.01 20.23 17.26
CA PRO A 320 3.53 20.86 18.46
C PRO A 320 3.19 20.02 19.69
N ALA A 321 4.19 19.74 20.52
CA ALA A 321 4.01 19.03 21.78
C ALA A 321 3.34 19.95 22.82
N PHE A 322 2.02 19.85 22.98
CA PHE A 322 1.27 20.68 23.94
C PHE A 322 1.21 20.04 25.34
N LYS A 323 1.34 20.88 26.38
CA LYS A 323 1.33 20.49 27.81
C LYS A 323 0.10 21.00 28.58
N SER A 324 -0.95 21.46 27.91
CA SER A 324 -2.13 22.05 28.57
C SER A 324 -3.33 21.10 28.47
N GLU A 325 -3.96 20.80 29.60
CA GLU A 325 -5.17 19.98 29.70
C GLU A 325 -6.45 20.75 29.37
N GLU A 326 -6.40 22.08 29.24
CA GLU A 326 -7.56 22.89 28.86
C GLU A 326 -7.39 23.46 27.44
N GLY A 327 -8.30 23.03 26.55
CA GLY A 327 -8.36 23.44 25.15
C GLY A 327 -7.47 22.61 24.23
N LYS A 328 -7.80 21.31 24.03
CA LYS A 328 -7.07 20.43 23.09
C LYS A 328 -7.12 21.04 21.66
N PRO A 329 -5.98 21.47 21.07
CA PRO A 329 -5.98 21.78 19.65
C PRO A 329 -6.20 20.49 18.87
N GLN A 330 -7.11 20.51 17.89
CA GLN A 330 -7.32 19.37 17.00
C GLN A 330 -6.04 19.12 16.21
N VAL A 331 -5.36 18.00 16.49
CA VAL A 331 -4.27 17.52 15.65
C VAL A 331 -4.91 16.97 14.37
N LEU A 332 -4.65 17.64 13.25
CA LEU A 332 -5.10 17.19 11.94
C LEU A 332 -4.29 15.95 11.56
N LEU A 333 -4.95 14.79 11.49
CA LEU A 333 -4.36 13.54 11.00
C LEU A 333 -4.34 13.46 9.48
N GLU A 334 -5.12 14.31 8.83
CA GLU A 334 -5.22 14.45 7.38
C GLU A 334 -5.29 15.94 7.03
N PRO A 335 -4.83 16.34 5.84
CA PRO A 335 -5.01 17.70 5.34
C PRO A 335 -6.48 18.12 5.39
N GLN A 336 -6.74 19.34 5.84
CA GLN A 336 -8.09 19.89 5.90
C GLN A 336 -8.61 20.08 4.46
N LYS A 337 -9.87 19.68 4.21
CA LYS A 337 -10.51 19.93 2.91
C LYS A 337 -10.67 21.43 2.68
N TRP A 338 -10.52 21.87 1.43
CA TRP A 338 -10.69 23.27 1.03
C TRP A 338 -11.98 23.92 1.58
N GLU A 339 -13.08 23.18 1.54
CA GLU A 339 -14.40 23.64 1.98
C GLU A 339 -14.43 23.98 3.47
N ASP A 340 -13.82 23.12 4.28
CA ASP A 340 -13.75 23.31 5.72
C ASP A 340 -12.83 24.48 6.06
N ALA A 341 -11.73 24.63 5.31
CA ALA A 341 -10.81 25.76 5.46
C ALA A 341 -11.49 27.09 5.12
N VAL A 342 -12.26 27.16 4.03
CA VAL A 342 -13.02 28.37 3.65
C VAL A 342 -14.11 28.69 4.68
N ARG A 343 -14.86 27.68 5.16
CA ARG A 343 -15.92 27.88 6.17
C ARG A 343 -15.36 28.33 7.52
N SER A 344 -14.15 27.90 7.87
CA SER A 344 -13.49 28.30 9.12
C SER A 344 -13.15 29.79 9.20
N LEU A 345 -13.10 30.50 8.06
CA LEU A 345 -12.77 31.92 8.00
C LEU A 345 -13.93 32.86 8.35
N ALA A 346 -15.13 32.33 8.63
CA ALA A 346 -16.33 33.10 9.00
C ALA A 346 -16.58 34.33 8.11
N LEU A 347 -16.45 34.15 6.79
CA LEU A 347 -16.59 35.20 5.78
C LEU A 347 -18.05 35.50 5.46
N THR A 348 -18.29 36.62 4.77
CA THR A 348 -19.62 36.93 4.22
C THR A 348 -20.08 35.85 3.24
N ASP A 349 -21.40 35.65 3.10
CA ASP A 349 -21.96 34.63 2.19
C ASP A 349 -21.50 34.82 0.74
N ALA A 350 -21.34 36.07 0.31
CA ALA A 350 -20.85 36.42 -1.03
C ALA A 350 -19.39 36.00 -1.26
N GLU A 351 -18.52 36.20 -0.26
CA GLU A 351 -17.11 35.83 -0.34
C GLU A 351 -16.90 34.32 -0.20
N THR A 352 -17.66 33.69 0.68
CA THR A 352 -17.69 32.23 0.82
C THR A 352 -18.11 31.57 -0.48
N ALA A 353 -19.21 32.02 -1.10
CA ALA A 353 -19.67 31.51 -2.38
C ALA A 353 -18.63 31.72 -3.50
N ARG A 354 -17.88 32.82 -3.47
CA ARG A 354 -16.79 33.06 -4.43
C ARG A 354 -15.65 32.05 -4.29
N LEU A 355 -15.18 31.80 -3.06
CA LEU A 355 -14.07 30.87 -2.81
C LEU A 355 -14.47 29.40 -3.01
N MET A 356 -15.74 29.06 -2.83
CA MET A 356 -16.25 27.71 -3.09
C MET A 356 -16.27 27.34 -4.57
N LYS A 357 -16.24 28.31 -5.51
CA LYS A 357 -16.14 28.04 -6.96
C LYS A 357 -14.83 27.36 -7.39
N PHE A 358 -13.83 27.38 -6.53
CA PHE A 358 -12.55 26.71 -6.77
C PHE A 358 -12.59 25.21 -6.45
N LYS A 359 -13.63 24.71 -5.78
CA LYS A 359 -13.78 23.29 -5.38
C LYS A 359 -13.78 22.34 -6.58
N ASP A 360 -14.50 22.72 -7.64
CA ASP A 360 -14.57 22.01 -8.92
C ASP A 360 -13.33 22.30 -9.77
#